data_AF-A0A6I3U910-F1
#
_entry.id   AF-A0A6I3U910-F1
#
_cell.length_a   1.000
_cell.length_b   1.000
_cell.length_c   1.000
_cell.angle_alpha   90.00
_cell.angle_beta   90.00
_cell.angle_gamma   90.00
#
_symmetry.space_group_name_H-M   'P 1'
#
loop_
_entity.id
_entity.type
_entity.pdbx_description
1 polymer ?
#
loop_
_entity_poly.entity_id
_entity_poly.type
_entity_poly.pdbx_seq_one_letter_code
_entity_poly.pdbx_strand_id
1 'polypeptide(L)'
;MPTLEIAQKKLEFVKKAEEYYTALCTNIQLSGDKLKVISVTSVSPGEGKTTTSVNIAWSFARAGYKTLLIDGDTRNSVISGFFKSREKITGL
;
A
#
# COMPACT_ATOMS: atom_id res chain seq x y z
N MET A 1 -7.61 2.21 -32.86
CA MET A 1 -6.64 3.00 -32.06
C MET A 1 -6.14 2.14 -30.89
N PRO A 2 -5.07 1.36 -31.06
CA PRO A 2 -4.59 0.39 -30.06
C PRO A 2 -4.12 1.03 -28.74
N THR A 3 -3.64 2.28 -28.78
CA THR A 3 -3.17 3.01 -27.60
C THR A 3 -4.28 3.29 -26.58
N LEU A 4 -5.50 3.58 -27.05
CA LEU A 4 -6.65 3.84 -26.17
C LEU A 4 -7.12 2.56 -25.45
N GLU A 5 -7.08 1.43 -26.15
CA GLU A 5 -7.46 0.14 -25.59
C GLU A 5 -6.50 -0.30 -24.47
N ILE A 6 -5.19 -0.11 -24.65
CA ILE A 6 -4.19 -0.41 -23.62
C ILE A 6 -4.39 0.47 -22.38
N ALA A 7 -4.63 1.76 -22.58
CA ALA A 7 -4.88 2.70 -21.49
C ALA A 7 -6.14 2.33 -20.69
N GLN A 8 -7.22 1.95 -21.38
CA GLN A 8 -8.46 1.49 -20.75
C GLN A 8 -8.25 0.20 -19.95
N LYS A 9 -7.58 -0.82 -20.52
CA LYS A 9 -7.27 -2.06 -19.82
C LYS A 9 -6.44 -1.82 -18.56
N LYS A 10 -5.45 -0.92 -18.63
CA LYS A 10 -4.63 -0.55 -17.48
C LYS A 10 -5.46 0.16 -16.40
N LEU A 11 -6.36 1.05 -16.80
CA LEU A 11 -7.25 1.74 -15.85
C LEU A 11 -8.16 0.75 -15.12
N GLU A 12 -8.78 -0.19 -15.84
CA GLU A 12 -9.63 -1.22 -15.24
C GLU A 12 -8.85 -2.13 -14.29
N PHE A 13 -7.62 -2.50 -14.64
CA PHE A 13 -6.72 -3.24 -13.74
C PHE A 13 -6.45 -2.46 -12.44
N VAL A 14 -6.16 -1.17 -12.53
CA VAL A 14 -5.91 -0.31 -11.36
C VAL A 14 -7.14 -0.19 -10.49
N LYS A 15 -8.32 0.07 -11.06
CA LYS A 15 -9.58 0.13 -10.30
C LYS A 15 -9.85 -1.17 -9.54
N LYS A 16 -9.68 -2.31 -10.23
CA LYS A 16 -9.85 -3.63 -9.62
C LYS A 16 -8.88 -3.85 -8.45
N ALA A 17 -7.62 -3.41 -8.59
CA ALA A 17 -6.66 -3.46 -7.50
C ALA A 17 -7.10 -2.59 -6.30
N GLU A 18 -7.59 -1.37 -6.53
CA GLU A 18 -8.11 -0.50 -5.47
C GLU A 18 -9.29 -1.13 -4.71
N GLU A 19 -10.22 -1.77 -5.43
CA GLU A 19 -11.34 -2.51 -4.83
C GLU A 19 -10.86 -3.68 -3.96
N TYR A 20 -9.86 -4.44 -4.41
CA TYR A 20 -9.27 -5.52 -3.62
C TYR A 20 -8.67 -5.01 -2.31
N TYR A 21 -7.93 -3.90 -2.34
CA TYR A 21 -7.37 -3.32 -1.11
C TYR A 21 -8.43 -2.73 -0.19
N THR A 22 -9.52 -2.20 -0.75
CA THR A 22 -10.66 -1.72 0.04
C THR A 22 -11.32 -2.89 0.79
N ALA A 23 -11.59 -3.99 0.09
CA ALA A 23 -12.13 -5.21 0.70
C ALA A 23 -11.19 -5.79 1.77
N LEU A 24 -9.88 -5.78 1.51
CA LEU A 24 -8.88 -6.23 2.49
C LEU A 24 -8.90 -5.39 3.77
N CYS A 25 -9.04 -4.06 3.67
CA CYS A 25 -9.14 -3.19 4.84
C CYS A 25 -10.40 -3.49 5.67
N THR A 26 -11.54 -3.74 5.02
CA THR A 26 -12.77 -4.18 5.70
C THR A 26 -12.55 -5.51 6.42
N ASN A 27 -11.92 -6.49 5.77
CA ASN A 27 -11.63 -7.79 6.39
C ASN A 27 -10.71 -7.65 7.60
N ILE A 28 -9.68 -6.80 7.50
CA ILE A 28 -8.80 -6.49 8.64
C ILE A 28 -9.63 -5.90 9.78
N GLN A 29 -10.48 -4.90 9.53
CA GLN A 29 -11.32 -4.29 10.57
C GLN A 29 -12.26 -5.28 11.25
N LEU A 30 -12.75 -6.28 10.52
CA LEU A 30 -13.63 -7.32 11.05
C LEU A 30 -12.86 -8.46 11.75
N SER A 31 -11.54 -8.55 11.57
CA SER A 31 -10.72 -9.63 12.14
C SER A 31 -10.45 -9.49 13.65
N GLY A 32 -10.74 -8.34 14.25
CA GLY A 32 -10.56 -8.14 15.68
C GLY A 32 -10.92 -6.73 16.14
N ASP A 33 -11.07 -6.58 17.45
CA ASP A 33 -11.46 -5.29 18.05
C ASP A 33 -10.26 -4.34 18.17
N LYS A 34 -10.47 -3.08 17.77
CA LYS A 34 -9.54 -1.95 17.98
C LYS A 34 -8.12 -2.22 17.45
N LEU A 35 -8.01 -2.88 16.29
CA LEU A 35 -6.74 -3.05 15.59
C LEU A 35 -6.14 -1.70 15.20
N LYS A 36 -5.02 -1.35 15.84
CA LYS A 36 -4.29 -0.08 15.61
C LYS A 36 -2.94 -0.27 14.91
N VAL A 37 -2.35 -1.45 15.02
CA VAL A 37 -1.02 -1.75 14.50
C VAL A 37 -1.10 -3.02 13.67
N ILE A 38 -0.62 -2.94 12.42
CA ILE A 38 -0.63 -4.03 11.46
C ILE A 38 0.80 -4.20 10.95
N SER A 39 1.32 -5.42 11.01
CA SER A 39 2.63 -5.77 10.44
C SER A 39 2.42 -6.56 9.15
N VAL A 40 3.17 -6.23 8.11
CA VAL A 40 3.15 -6.92 6.81
C VAL A 40 4.54 -7.50 6.56
N THR A 41 4.59 -8.82 6.33
CA THR A 41 5.83 -9.55 6.06
C THR A 41 5.63 -10.56 4.93
N SER A 42 6.70 -11.14 4.42
CA SER A 42 6.69 -12.13 3.35
C SER A 42 7.75 -13.21 3.60
N VAL A 43 7.59 -14.38 2.99
CA VAL A 43 8.54 -15.49 3.16
C VAL A 43 9.81 -15.21 2.37
N SER A 44 9.66 -14.64 1.18
CA SER A 44 10.77 -14.32 0.28
C SER A 44 10.77 -12.85 -0.16
N PRO A 45 11.93 -12.30 -0.56
CA PRO A 45 11.99 -11.03 -1.29
C PRO A 45 11.17 -11.08 -2.59
N GLY A 46 10.61 -9.95 -3.00
CA GLY A 46 9.88 -9.84 -4.28
C GLY A 46 8.41 -10.30 -4.26
N GLU A 47 7.90 -10.80 -3.12
CA GLU A 47 6.50 -11.23 -2.98
C GLU A 47 5.48 -10.07 -2.89
N GLY A 48 5.94 -8.83 -3.09
CA GLY A 48 5.06 -7.66 -3.11
C GLY A 48 4.72 -7.07 -1.74
N LYS A 49 5.39 -7.50 -0.64
CA LYS A 49 5.16 -6.99 0.73
C LYS A 49 5.09 -5.46 0.81
N THR A 50 6.03 -4.78 0.16
CA THR A 50 6.11 -3.32 0.20
C THR A 50 4.94 -2.69 -0.56
N THR A 51 4.66 -3.15 -1.78
CA THR A 51 3.50 -2.73 -2.57
C THR A 51 2.19 -2.91 -1.79
N THR A 52 2.01 -4.08 -1.17
CA THR A 52 0.83 -4.40 -0.36
C THR A 52 0.73 -3.47 0.85
N SER A 53 1.81 -3.28 1.61
CA SER A 53 1.81 -2.40 2.78
C SER A 53 1.47 -0.95 2.44
N VAL A 54 1.99 -0.42 1.33
CA VAL A 54 1.71 0.93 0.84
C VAL A 54 0.24 1.08 0.46
N ASN A 55 -0.32 0.13 -0.29
CA ASN A 55 -1.70 0.20 -0.73
C ASN A 55 -2.70 0.01 0.42
N ILE A 56 -2.41 -0.84 1.40
CA ILE A 56 -3.22 -0.97 2.61
C ILE A 56 -3.24 0.37 3.37
N ALA A 57 -2.06 0.95 3.61
CA ALA A 57 -1.97 2.25 4.29
C ALA A 57 -2.72 3.35 3.53
N TRP A 58 -2.59 3.37 2.20
CA TRP A 58 -3.31 4.29 1.33
C TRP A 58 -4.83 4.11 1.42
N SER A 59 -5.32 2.86 1.38
CA SER A 59 -6.75 2.57 1.50
C SER A 59 -7.33 2.96 2.85
N PHE A 60 -6.63 2.70 3.97
CA PHE A 60 -7.06 3.18 5.28
C PHE A 60 -7.08 4.72 5.34
N ALA A 61 -6.05 5.39 4.81
CA ALA A 61 -6.02 6.84 4.74
C ALA A 61 -7.19 7.42 3.91
N ARG A 62 -7.49 6.82 2.74
CA ARG A 62 -8.62 7.20 1.89
C ARG A 62 -9.98 6.96 2.54
N ALA A 63 -10.08 5.94 3.40
CA ALA A 63 -11.26 5.66 4.20
C ALA A 63 -11.42 6.62 5.42
N GLY A 64 -10.52 7.59 5.59
CA GLY A 64 -10.62 8.64 6.63
C GLY A 64 -9.88 8.31 7.92
N TYR A 65 -9.11 7.21 7.98
CA TYR A 65 -8.32 6.87 9.15
C TYR A 65 -7.02 7.68 9.22
N LYS A 66 -6.61 8.05 10.44
CA LYS A 66 -5.27 8.60 10.69
C LYS A 66 -4.24 7.48 10.57
N THR A 67 -3.65 7.37 9.38
CA THR A 67 -2.78 6.25 9.03
C THR A 67 -1.31 6.65 8.99
N LEU A 68 -0.46 5.85 9.62
CA LEU A 68 1.00 5.96 9.56
C LEU A 68 1.57 4.68 8.92
N LEU A 69 2.38 4.83 7.87
CA LEU A 69 3.16 3.75 7.30
C LEU A 69 4.60 3.86 7.81
N ILE A 70 5.11 2.78 8.38
CA ILE A 70 6.49 2.69 8.88
C ILE A 70 7.22 1.64 8.05
N ASP A 71 8.34 2.01 7.44
CA ASP A 71 9.23 1.04 6.80
C ASP A 71 10.13 0.38 7.85
N GLY A 72 9.86 -0.89 8.12
CA GLY A 72 10.67 -1.72 9.03
C GLY A 72 11.83 -2.46 8.34
N ASP A 73 11.92 -2.45 7.00
CA ASP A 73 12.97 -3.16 6.26
C ASP A 73 14.18 -2.24 6.04
N THR A 74 15.01 -2.08 7.07
CA THR A 74 16.19 -1.19 7.02
C THR A 74 17.31 -1.70 6.11
N ARG A 75 17.30 -3.00 5.74
CA ARG A 75 18.35 -3.60 4.91
C ARG A 75 18.07 -3.43 3.42
N ASN A 76 16.81 -3.58 3.01
CA ASN A 76 16.39 -3.53 1.62
C ASN A 76 15.17 -2.60 1.45
N SER A 77 15.23 -1.42 2.05
CA SER A 77 14.17 -0.41 1.93
C SER A 77 13.98 -0.01 0.47
N VAL A 78 12.73 -0.10 -0.01
CA VAL A 78 12.32 0.33 -1.36
C VAL A 78 11.22 1.40 -1.31
N ILE A 79 10.93 1.95 -0.14
CA ILE A 79 9.80 2.88 0.08
C ILE A 79 9.98 4.23 -0.64
N SER A 80 11.24 4.65 -0.84
CA SER A 80 11.58 5.88 -1.56
C SER A 80 11.13 5.88 -3.03
N GLY A 81 10.94 4.69 -3.62
CA GLY A 81 10.36 4.54 -4.96
C GLY A 81 8.86 4.84 -5.00
N PHE A 82 8.15 4.67 -3.89
CA PHE A 82 6.71 4.94 -3.78
C PHE A 82 6.44 6.38 -3.34
N PHE A 83 7.21 6.87 -2.36
CA PHE A 83 7.09 8.22 -1.83
C PHE A 83 8.39 8.99 -2.04
N LYS A 84 8.33 10.03 -2.87
CA LYS A 84 9.41 11.00 -2.93
C LYS A 84 9.24 12.00 -1.79
N SER A 85 10.18 11.99 -0.85
CA SER A 85 10.26 13.07 0.11
C SER A 85 10.55 14.38 -0.62
N ARG A 86 9.81 15.44 -0.30
CA ARG A 86 10.05 16.78 -0.86
C ARG A 86 11.31 17.42 -0.29
N GLU A 87 11.72 17.00 0.89
CA GLU A 87 12.89 17.52 1.60
C GLU A 87 13.72 16.39 2.21
N LYS A 88 14.99 16.67 2.49
CA LYS A 88 15.83 15.73 3.24
C LYS A 88 15.31 15.69 4.68
N ILE A 89 14.73 14.57 5.09
CA ILE A 89 14.34 14.37 6.48
C ILE A 89 15.62 14.00 7.23
N THR A 90 16.25 14.98 7.89
CA THR A 90 17.36 14.74 8.81
C THR A 90 16.82 14.42 10.19
N GLY A 91 17.22 13.27 10.75
CA GLY A 91 16.81 12.81 12.06
C GLY A 91 16.16 11.42 12.03
N LEU A 92 17.01 10.40 11.96
CA LEU A 92 16.90 9.23 12.82
C LEU A 92 18.26 9.05 13.50
#